data_AF-A0AAD6VAN8-F1
#
_entry.id   AF-A0AAD6VAN8-F1
#
_cell.length_a   1.000
_cell.length_b   1.000
_cell.length_c   1.000
_cell.angle_alpha   90.00
_cell.angle_beta   90.00
_cell.angle_gamma   90.00
#
_symmetry.space_group_name_H-M   'P 1'
#
loop_
_entity.id
_entity.type
_entity.pdbx_description
1 polymer ?
#
loop_
_entity_poly.entity_id
_entity_poly.type
_entity_poly.pdbx_seq_one_letter_code
_entity_poly.pdbx_strand_id
1 'polypeptide(L)'
;MENDVELEDKMTFDASAWIGTGKKIDLDTTPLHVLAALLDMKNAPDFILDALPQCLLSVPELLAFKLPRISNLLPFCAPHHWFSKDPPTNLLQNQFRNLLLARSVPSSKILGDLEAIYMQQILDGVQSIVDPRYNNGRDRLPLWLLGSWRKIHSIWETRGKWQEAHSTVREALTSPAIAHEFSSLASFFDGVGWDQSTNDSHLSTADFACVLQDKMVNDNVTQAMIASLRGRLEHDETKNKDHYICPSESRFYLVLKTAYEKNKLSGPRMSATLQHVLSRIESNPKLTIWFVVLHRQHEVPIRIDCAAQTISYGDSLPHMKPPSDTMEKARLWLLLSLGEDFEVVGRTVLSGTQEDGISCIPATMNAISSATLDFVCTRSNQREIFRR
;
A
#
# COMPACT_ATOMS: atom_id res chain seq x y z
N MET A 1 31.37 6.42 -18.91
CA MET A 1 32.06 6.63 -17.62
C MET A 1 31.20 5.98 -16.56
N GLU A 2 31.35 4.66 -16.44
CA GLU A 2 30.87 3.91 -15.28
C GLU A 2 31.81 4.31 -14.14
N ASN A 3 31.31 5.09 -13.19
CA ASN A 3 32.01 5.25 -11.92
C ASN A 3 31.85 3.91 -11.20
N ASP A 4 32.95 3.16 -11.09
CA ASP A 4 33.11 2.10 -10.11
C ASP A 4 32.75 2.70 -8.75
N VAL A 5 31.51 2.44 -8.31
CA VAL A 5 31.13 2.60 -6.91
C VAL A 5 31.98 1.56 -6.19
N GLU A 6 33.06 2.01 -5.56
CA GLU A 6 33.80 1.19 -4.61
C GLU A 6 32.75 0.54 -3.71
N LEU A 7 32.61 -0.78 -3.84
CA LEU A 7 31.72 -1.58 -3.02
C LEU A 7 32.12 -1.30 -1.58
N GLU A 8 31.35 -0.44 -0.90
CA GLU A 8 31.56 -0.11 0.50
C GLU A 8 31.79 -1.43 1.25
N ASP A 9 32.97 -1.56 1.86
CA ASP A 9 33.36 -2.73 2.64
C ASP A 9 32.17 -3.11 3.52
N LYS A 10 31.64 -4.32 3.31
CA LYS A 10 30.43 -4.81 3.97
C LYS A 10 30.67 -4.83 5.48
N MET A 11 30.35 -3.73 6.15
CA MET A 11 30.57 -3.57 7.59
C MET A 11 29.83 -4.69 8.32
N THR A 12 30.58 -5.55 9.01
CA THR A 12 30.03 -6.67 9.79
C THR A 12 29.65 -6.18 11.19
N PHE A 13 28.51 -6.65 11.69
CA PHE A 13 28.07 -6.33 13.03
C PHE A 13 28.92 -7.08 14.08
N ASP A 14 29.73 -6.35 14.85
CA ASP A 14 30.47 -6.89 15.99
C ASP A 14 29.61 -6.86 17.26
N ALA A 15 28.99 -8.00 17.57
CA ALA A 15 28.16 -8.16 18.76
C ALA A 15 28.89 -7.78 20.06
N SER A 16 30.20 -8.07 20.18
CA SER A 16 30.96 -7.83 21.41
C SER A 16 31.20 -6.35 21.69
N ALA A 17 31.28 -5.53 20.63
CA ALA A 17 31.42 -4.08 20.74
C ALA A 17 30.10 -3.37 21.08
N TRP A 18 28.95 -4.01 20.88
CA TRP A 18 27.63 -3.37 20.97
C TRP A 18 26.73 -3.93 22.08
N ILE A 19 26.70 -5.24 22.27
CA ILE A 19 25.81 -5.91 23.22
C ILE A 19 26.45 -5.94 24.61
N GLY A 20 25.72 -5.44 25.61
CA GLY A 20 26.14 -5.40 27.01
C GLY A 20 27.16 -4.30 27.33
N THR A 21 27.47 -3.39 26.40
CA THR A 21 28.50 -2.36 26.58
C THR A 21 27.96 -1.02 27.09
N GLY A 22 26.65 -0.94 27.40
CA GLY A 22 26.00 0.27 27.89
C GLY A 22 25.68 1.31 26.81
N LYS A 23 25.91 0.98 25.53
CA LYS A 23 25.52 1.81 24.39
C LYS A 23 24.00 1.99 24.32
N LYS A 24 23.59 3.14 23.80
CA LYS A 24 22.18 3.49 23.59
C LYS A 24 21.86 3.57 22.11
N ILE A 25 20.66 3.13 21.75
CA ILE A 25 20.11 3.35 20.42
C ILE A 25 19.76 4.83 20.28
N ASP A 26 20.35 5.46 19.28
CA ASP A 26 19.98 6.77 18.77
C ASP A 26 19.88 6.65 17.25
N LEU A 27 18.68 6.87 16.71
CA LEU A 27 18.40 6.64 15.29
C LEU A 27 19.20 7.57 14.37
N ASP A 28 19.67 8.72 14.87
CA ASP A 28 20.42 9.69 14.08
C ASP A 28 21.92 9.35 14.02
N THR A 29 22.44 8.65 15.02
CA THR A 29 23.89 8.41 15.18
C THR A 29 24.29 6.93 15.17
N THR A 30 23.35 6.00 15.36
CA THR A 30 23.63 4.56 15.33
C THR A 30 23.90 4.12 13.89
N PRO A 31 25.02 3.43 13.60
CA PRO A 31 25.32 2.97 12.25
C PRO A 31 24.23 2.06 11.68
N LEU A 32 23.90 2.23 10.40
CA LEU A 32 22.83 1.47 9.73
C LEU A 32 23.03 -0.06 9.79
N HIS A 33 24.27 -0.55 9.65
CA HIS A 33 24.57 -1.99 9.72
C HIS A 33 24.27 -2.60 11.11
N VAL A 34 24.38 -1.80 12.18
CA VAL A 34 24.00 -2.21 13.54
C VAL A 34 22.49 -2.33 13.63
N LEU A 35 21.74 -1.31 13.17
CA LEU A 35 20.28 -1.34 13.16
C LEU A 35 19.74 -2.52 12.35
N ALA A 36 20.32 -2.78 11.16
CA ALA A 36 19.96 -3.91 10.33
C ALA A 36 20.18 -5.25 11.06
N ALA A 37 21.35 -5.46 11.67
CA ALA A 37 21.65 -6.67 12.41
C ALA A 37 20.71 -6.90 13.61
N LEU A 38 20.36 -5.83 14.34
CA LEU A 38 19.40 -5.92 15.45
C LEU A 38 17.99 -6.26 14.97
N LEU A 39 17.56 -5.71 13.83
CA LEU A 39 16.28 -6.04 13.20
C LEU A 39 16.27 -7.49 12.70
N ASP A 40 17.38 -7.97 12.13
CA ASP A 40 17.49 -9.36 11.65
C ASP A 40 17.34 -10.40 12.75
N MET A 41 17.79 -10.10 13.98
CA MET A 41 17.58 -10.98 15.15
C MET A 41 16.10 -11.21 15.48
N LYS A 42 15.21 -10.34 14.99
CA LYS A 42 13.75 -10.46 15.18
C LYS A 42 13.12 -11.40 14.15
N ASN A 43 13.79 -11.69 13.04
CA ASN A 43 13.23 -12.48 11.95
C ASN A 43 12.95 -13.92 12.41
N ALA A 44 11.71 -14.36 12.20
CA ALA A 44 11.31 -15.72 12.52
C ALA A 44 12.05 -16.70 11.59
N PRO A 45 12.54 -17.83 12.10
CA PRO A 45 13.18 -18.85 11.27
C PRO A 45 12.15 -19.53 10.36
N ASP A 46 12.60 -20.02 9.20
CA ASP A 46 11.73 -20.63 8.17
C ASP A 46 10.83 -21.72 8.72
N PHE A 47 11.34 -22.59 9.61
CA PHE A 47 10.53 -23.65 10.19
C PHE A 47 9.31 -23.13 10.97
N ILE A 48 9.35 -21.90 11.49
CA ILE A 48 8.18 -21.26 12.13
C ILE A 48 7.26 -20.68 11.08
N LEU A 49 7.81 -20.03 10.06
CA LEU A 49 7.04 -19.45 8.95
C LEU A 49 6.28 -20.55 8.19
N ASP A 50 6.88 -21.72 7.97
CA ASP A 50 6.28 -22.91 7.36
C ASP A 50 5.07 -23.45 8.14
N ALA A 51 5.01 -23.20 9.45
CA ALA A 51 3.90 -23.62 10.29
C ALA A 51 2.71 -22.66 10.24
N LEU A 52 2.87 -21.49 9.60
CA LEU A 52 1.83 -20.50 9.38
C LEU A 52 1.24 -20.63 7.97
N PRO A 53 0.05 -20.04 7.70
CA PRO A 53 -0.49 -19.96 6.36
C PRO A 53 0.49 -19.33 5.38
N GLN A 54 0.89 -20.08 4.34
CA GLN A 54 1.70 -19.55 3.25
C GLN A 54 0.86 -18.63 2.38
N CYS A 55 1.45 -17.57 1.83
CA CYS A 55 0.74 -16.57 1.01
C CYS A 55 0.06 -17.13 -0.25
N LEU A 56 0.47 -18.32 -0.69
CA LEU A 56 -0.08 -19.05 -1.83
C LEU A 56 -1.34 -19.88 -1.48
N LEU A 57 -1.67 -20.05 -0.19
CA LEU A 57 -2.93 -20.69 0.17
C LEU A 57 -4.10 -19.87 -0.35
N SER A 58 -5.14 -20.55 -0.81
CA SER A 58 -6.36 -19.88 -1.27
C SER A 58 -7.04 -19.11 -0.14
N VAL A 59 -7.91 -18.16 -0.51
CA VAL A 59 -8.71 -17.42 0.48
C VAL A 59 -9.56 -18.36 1.35
N PRO A 60 -10.29 -19.36 0.81
CA PRO A 60 -11.02 -20.33 1.63
C PRO A 60 -10.13 -21.11 2.61
N GLU A 61 -8.93 -21.51 2.18
CA GLU A 61 -7.97 -22.21 3.04
C GLU A 61 -7.46 -21.33 4.18
N LEU A 62 -7.15 -20.05 3.91
CA LEU A 62 -6.81 -19.08 4.96
C LEU A 62 -7.95 -18.94 5.98
N LEU A 63 -9.19 -18.80 5.49
CA LEU A 63 -10.37 -18.63 6.34
C LEU A 63 -10.67 -19.90 7.17
N ALA A 64 -10.30 -21.09 6.68
CA ALA A 64 -10.43 -22.35 7.42
C ALA A 64 -9.25 -22.60 8.40
N PHE A 65 -8.10 -21.98 8.16
CA PHE A 65 -6.89 -22.20 8.95
C PHE A 65 -7.08 -21.82 10.42
N LYS A 66 -6.60 -22.68 11.34
CA LYS A 66 -6.67 -22.43 12.79
C LYS A 66 -5.48 -21.59 13.25
N LEU A 67 -5.67 -20.27 13.29
CA LEU A 67 -4.66 -19.33 13.79
C LEU A 67 -4.67 -19.27 15.32
N PRO A 68 -3.50 -19.02 15.95
CA PRO A 68 -3.42 -18.71 17.38
C PRO A 68 -4.28 -17.47 17.70
N ARG A 69 -5.02 -17.49 18.80
CA ARG A 69 -5.88 -16.36 19.18
C ARG A 69 -5.05 -15.12 19.54
N ILE A 70 -5.52 -13.93 19.17
CA ILE A 70 -4.97 -12.68 19.72
C ILE A 70 -5.55 -12.48 21.13
N SER A 71 -4.69 -12.21 22.09
CA SER A 71 -5.09 -11.96 23.47
C SER A 71 -5.70 -10.58 23.62
N ASN A 72 -6.86 -10.52 24.30
CA ASN A 72 -7.52 -9.27 24.69
C ASN A 72 -7.21 -8.86 26.14
N LEU A 73 -6.22 -9.50 26.77
CA LEU A 73 -5.85 -9.19 28.15
C LEU A 73 -5.23 -7.79 28.23
N LEU A 74 -5.61 -7.05 29.28
CA LEU A 74 -4.97 -5.76 29.58
C LEU A 74 -3.50 -5.98 29.93
N PRO A 75 -2.60 -5.05 29.53
CA PRO A 75 -1.20 -5.13 29.92
C PRO A 75 -1.07 -4.90 31.43
N PHE A 76 -0.86 -5.98 32.19
CA PHE A 76 -0.60 -5.92 33.64
C PHE A 76 0.89 -5.80 33.98
N CYS A 77 1.76 -5.91 32.96
CA CYS A 77 3.20 -6.01 33.14
C CYS A 77 3.91 -4.99 32.25
N ALA A 78 4.87 -4.26 32.82
CA ALA A 78 5.69 -3.31 32.07
C ALA A 78 6.50 -4.04 30.97
N PRO A 79 6.74 -3.40 29.81
CA PRO A 79 7.40 -4.04 28.66
C PRO A 79 8.78 -4.64 28.98
N HIS A 80 9.59 -3.99 29.83
CA HIS A 80 10.93 -4.48 30.17
C HIS A 80 10.94 -5.84 30.90
N HIS A 81 9.86 -6.20 31.59
CA HIS A 81 9.74 -7.50 32.26
C HIS A 81 9.50 -8.68 31.28
N TRP A 82 9.25 -8.38 30.01
CA TRP A 82 9.16 -9.40 28.95
C TRP A 82 10.53 -9.79 28.39
N PHE A 83 11.61 -9.20 28.88
CA PHE A 83 12.95 -9.44 28.40
C PHE A 83 13.79 -10.03 29.53
N SER A 84 14.63 -11.02 29.20
CA SER A 84 15.52 -11.66 30.16
C SER A 84 16.94 -11.78 29.64
N LYS A 85 17.90 -11.61 30.55
CA LYS A 85 19.32 -11.86 30.29
C LYS A 85 19.66 -13.35 30.25
N ASP A 86 18.75 -14.21 30.71
CA ASP A 86 18.91 -15.67 30.61
C ASP A 86 18.81 -16.12 29.15
N PRO A 87 19.56 -17.14 28.72
CA PRO A 87 19.45 -17.70 27.38
C PRO A 87 18.07 -18.34 27.14
N PRO A 88 17.62 -18.47 25.88
CA PRO A 88 16.38 -19.15 25.56
C PRO A 88 16.43 -20.63 25.98
N THR A 89 15.28 -21.16 26.37
CA THR A 89 15.10 -22.58 26.69
C THR A 89 15.35 -23.42 25.44
N ASN A 90 16.14 -24.47 25.57
CA ASN A 90 16.44 -25.41 24.49
C ASN A 90 15.21 -26.27 24.18
N LEU A 91 14.30 -25.74 23.36
CA LEU A 91 13.17 -26.50 22.81
C LEU A 91 13.52 -26.98 21.40
N LEU A 92 13.08 -28.19 21.06
CA LEU A 92 13.15 -28.72 19.70
C LEU A 92 12.21 -27.92 18.79
N GLN A 93 12.48 -27.92 17.48
CA GLN A 93 11.70 -27.15 16.49
C GLN A 93 10.20 -27.48 16.54
N ASN A 94 9.83 -28.76 16.68
CA ASN A 94 8.44 -29.20 16.81
C ASN A 94 7.79 -28.73 18.12
N GLN A 95 8.55 -28.65 19.22
CA GLN A 95 8.07 -28.12 20.49
C GLN A 95 7.80 -26.62 20.39
N PHE A 96 8.67 -25.86 19.71
CA PHE A 96 8.43 -24.44 19.43
C PHE A 96 7.19 -24.21 18.56
N ARG A 97 7.03 -24.98 17.48
CA ARG A 97 5.82 -24.93 16.63
C ARG A 97 4.56 -25.15 17.46
N ASN A 98 4.53 -26.20 18.28
CA ASN A 98 3.39 -26.51 19.15
C ASN A 98 3.14 -25.40 20.17
N LEU A 99 4.18 -24.84 20.78
CA LEU A 99 4.07 -23.73 21.73
C LEU A 99 3.47 -22.49 21.05
N LEU A 100 3.96 -22.11 19.87
CA LEU A 100 3.48 -20.96 19.11
C LEU A 100 2.01 -21.13 18.74
N LEU A 101 1.62 -22.32 18.29
CA LEU A 101 0.25 -22.60 17.85
C LEU A 101 -0.74 -22.73 19.02
N ALA A 102 -0.30 -23.21 20.18
CA ALA A 102 -1.14 -23.43 21.34
C ALA A 102 -1.37 -22.16 22.18
N ARG A 103 -0.45 -21.19 22.16
CA ARG A 103 -0.55 -19.97 22.97
C ARG A 103 -1.21 -18.84 22.22
N SER A 104 -1.96 -18.01 22.94
CA SER A 104 -2.45 -16.74 22.39
C SER A 104 -1.29 -15.76 22.14
N VAL A 105 -1.35 -15.02 21.05
CA VAL A 105 -0.43 -13.92 20.74
C VAL A 105 -0.74 -12.71 21.62
N PRO A 106 0.24 -11.88 22.05
CA PRO A 106 -0.04 -10.62 22.74
C PRO A 106 -0.91 -9.68 21.90
N SER A 107 -1.56 -8.69 22.51
CA SER A 107 -2.31 -7.67 21.77
C SER A 107 -1.38 -6.78 20.93
N SER A 108 -1.90 -6.12 19.89
CA SER A 108 -1.09 -5.24 19.02
C SER A 108 -0.43 -4.11 19.81
N LYS A 109 -1.12 -3.57 20.84
CA LYS A 109 -0.55 -2.58 21.77
C LYS A 109 0.67 -3.12 22.50
N ILE A 110 0.57 -4.30 23.12
CA ILE A 110 1.70 -4.92 23.83
C ILE A 110 2.87 -5.14 22.86
N LEU A 111 2.60 -5.66 21.65
CA LEU A 111 3.66 -5.85 20.66
C LEU A 111 4.33 -4.53 20.26
N GLY A 112 3.57 -3.45 20.09
CA GLY A 112 4.11 -2.11 19.86
C GLY A 112 5.00 -1.63 21.00
N ASP A 113 4.55 -1.80 22.25
CA ASP A 113 5.31 -1.42 23.44
C ASP A 113 6.62 -2.24 23.57
N LEU A 114 6.60 -3.53 23.22
CA LEU A 114 7.78 -4.40 23.22
C LEU A 114 8.76 -4.01 22.10
N GLU A 115 8.26 -3.74 20.91
CA GLU A 115 9.08 -3.34 19.76
C GLU A 115 9.76 -2.00 19.97
N ALA A 116 9.08 -1.05 20.62
CA ALA A 116 9.64 0.27 20.94
C ALA A 116 10.91 0.20 21.79
N ILE A 117 11.08 -0.85 22.61
CA ILE A 117 12.27 -1.04 23.46
C ILE A 117 13.18 -2.17 22.98
N TYR A 118 12.77 -2.96 21.98
CA TYR A 118 13.42 -4.21 21.57
C TYR A 118 14.92 -4.05 21.26
N MET A 119 15.28 -3.09 20.41
CA MET A 119 16.69 -2.88 20.02
C MET A 119 17.55 -2.48 21.21
N GLN A 120 17.02 -1.62 22.10
CA GLN A 120 17.74 -1.22 23.30
C GLN A 120 17.92 -2.39 24.26
N GLN A 121 16.90 -3.26 24.41
CA GLN A 121 17.01 -4.46 25.26
C GLN A 121 18.12 -5.40 24.77
N ILE A 122 18.26 -5.59 23.46
CA ILE A 122 19.37 -6.38 22.90
C ILE A 122 20.72 -5.73 23.25
N LEU A 123 20.87 -4.40 23.05
CA LEU A 123 22.10 -3.70 23.45
C LEU A 123 22.37 -3.76 24.95
N ASP A 124 21.34 -3.86 25.79
CA ASP A 124 21.47 -4.01 27.24
C ASP A 124 21.85 -5.47 27.67
N GLY A 125 22.06 -6.38 26.71
CA GLY A 125 22.52 -7.75 26.93
C GLY A 125 21.41 -8.77 27.17
N VAL A 126 20.18 -8.46 26.76
CA VAL A 126 19.05 -9.42 26.81
C VAL A 126 19.25 -10.51 25.77
N GLN A 127 18.93 -11.76 26.15
CA GLN A 127 19.10 -12.95 25.30
C GLN A 127 17.78 -13.65 24.97
N SER A 128 16.71 -13.38 25.72
CA SER A 128 15.42 -14.04 25.53
C SER A 128 14.22 -13.15 25.87
N ILE A 129 13.05 -13.56 25.39
CA ILE A 129 11.74 -13.02 25.72
C ILE A 129 11.06 -13.93 26.75
N VAL A 130 10.41 -13.32 27.73
CA VAL A 130 9.55 -13.95 28.71
C VAL A 130 8.11 -13.54 28.41
N ASP A 131 7.20 -14.51 28.39
CA ASP A 131 5.78 -14.23 28.31
C ASP A 131 5.16 -14.38 29.71
N PRO A 132 4.92 -13.27 30.45
CA PRO A 132 4.42 -13.34 31.83
C PRO A 132 3.00 -13.93 31.92
N ARG A 133 2.28 -14.06 30.80
CA ARG A 133 0.93 -14.62 30.74
C ARG A 133 0.94 -16.15 30.88
N TYR A 134 2.08 -16.80 30.71
CA TYR A 134 2.23 -18.25 30.74
C TYR A 134 3.33 -18.67 31.70
N ASN A 135 3.12 -19.78 32.42
CA ASN A 135 4.11 -20.38 33.33
C ASN A 135 4.76 -19.39 34.31
N ASN A 136 4.04 -18.35 34.73
CA ASN A 136 4.56 -17.26 35.57
C ASN A 136 5.86 -16.63 35.02
N GLY A 137 5.98 -16.54 33.70
CA GLY A 137 7.17 -15.98 33.05
C GLY A 137 8.45 -16.79 33.28
N ARG A 138 8.35 -18.10 33.53
CA ARG A 138 9.53 -18.98 33.68
C ARG A 138 10.12 -19.41 32.36
N ASP A 139 9.32 -19.47 31.30
CA ASP A 139 9.82 -19.84 29.98
C ASP A 139 10.72 -18.72 29.44
N ARG A 140 11.87 -19.12 28.88
CA ARG A 140 12.77 -18.22 28.15
C ARG A 140 12.64 -18.54 26.67
N LEU A 141 12.04 -17.63 25.91
CA LEU A 141 11.73 -17.81 24.50
C LEU A 141 12.73 -17.01 23.65
N PRO A 142 13.06 -17.45 22.44
CA PRO A 142 14.01 -16.73 21.60
C PRO A 142 13.47 -15.36 21.18
N LEU A 143 14.37 -14.40 20.96
CA LEU A 143 14.04 -13.02 20.59
C LEU A 143 13.20 -12.92 19.30
N TRP A 144 13.45 -13.81 18.33
CA TRP A 144 12.69 -13.89 17.07
C TRP A 144 11.20 -14.22 17.25
N LEU A 145 10.77 -14.67 18.45
CA LEU A 145 9.36 -14.91 18.74
C LEU A 145 8.52 -13.63 18.58
N LEU A 146 9.11 -12.46 18.85
CA LEU A 146 8.44 -11.18 18.64
C LEU A 146 8.07 -10.97 17.17
N GLY A 147 8.97 -11.32 16.24
CA GLY A 147 8.68 -11.29 14.81
C GLY A 147 7.60 -12.29 14.39
N SER A 148 7.60 -13.49 14.99
CA SER A 148 6.56 -14.50 14.76
C SER A 148 5.17 -14.01 15.18
N TRP A 149 5.08 -13.39 16.36
CA TRP A 149 3.84 -12.77 16.84
C TRP A 149 3.34 -11.66 15.92
N ARG A 150 4.25 -10.79 15.44
CA ARG A 150 3.91 -9.73 14.49
C ARG A 150 3.40 -10.29 13.17
N LYS A 151 4.01 -11.36 12.65
CA LYS A 151 3.54 -12.05 11.43
C LYS A 151 2.13 -12.63 11.65
N ILE A 152 1.86 -13.27 12.78
CA ILE A 152 0.52 -13.79 13.09
C ILE A 152 -0.53 -12.68 13.15
N HIS A 153 -0.22 -11.51 13.71
CA HIS A 153 -1.11 -10.34 13.67
C HIS A 153 -1.43 -9.90 12.26
N SER A 154 -0.41 -9.75 11.41
CA SER A 154 -0.60 -9.40 10.00
C SER A 154 -1.51 -10.40 9.27
N ILE A 155 -1.34 -11.71 9.52
CA ILE A 155 -2.22 -12.74 8.96
C ILE A 155 -3.66 -12.60 9.48
N TRP A 156 -3.86 -12.29 10.77
CA TRP A 156 -5.19 -12.03 11.32
C TRP A 156 -5.87 -10.81 10.70
N GLU A 157 -5.14 -9.71 10.52
CA GLU A 157 -5.65 -8.50 9.88
C GLU A 157 -6.09 -8.79 8.43
N THR A 158 -5.24 -9.48 7.67
CA THR A 158 -5.56 -9.86 6.29
C THR A 158 -6.70 -10.89 6.22
N ARG A 159 -6.77 -11.84 7.15
CA ARG A 159 -7.91 -12.76 7.25
C ARG A 159 -9.22 -12.00 7.50
N GLY A 160 -9.21 -10.99 8.37
CA GLY A 160 -10.37 -10.14 8.62
C GLY A 160 -10.82 -9.39 7.36
N LYS A 161 -9.86 -8.82 6.60
CA LYS A 161 -10.11 -8.18 5.30
C LYS A 161 -10.78 -9.14 4.31
N TRP A 162 -10.23 -10.35 4.18
CA TRP A 162 -10.79 -11.37 3.29
C TRP A 162 -12.14 -11.89 3.73
N GLN A 163 -12.39 -12.01 5.03
CA GLN A 163 -13.68 -12.45 5.55
C GLN A 163 -14.79 -11.44 5.21
N GLU A 164 -14.50 -10.14 5.36
CA GLU A 164 -15.40 -9.05 4.96
C GLU A 164 -15.63 -9.08 3.43
N ALA A 165 -14.56 -9.09 2.63
CA ALA A 165 -14.63 -9.14 1.17
C ALA A 165 -15.41 -10.35 0.64
N HIS A 166 -15.15 -11.54 1.20
CA HIS A 166 -15.82 -12.78 0.81
C HIS A 166 -17.32 -12.75 1.17
N SER A 167 -17.69 -12.12 2.30
CA SER A 167 -19.09 -11.89 2.65
C SER A 167 -19.78 -10.97 1.63
N THR A 168 -19.13 -9.85 1.29
CA THR A 168 -19.64 -8.89 0.28
C THR A 168 -19.88 -9.58 -1.06
N VAL A 169 -18.91 -10.35 -1.55
CA VAL A 169 -19.04 -11.06 -2.83
C VAL A 169 -20.15 -12.10 -2.80
N ARG A 170 -20.29 -12.86 -1.71
CA ARG A 170 -21.36 -13.84 -1.58
C ARG A 170 -22.74 -13.20 -1.58
N GLU A 171 -22.89 -12.04 -0.94
CA GLU A 171 -24.13 -11.26 -0.96
C GLU A 171 -24.42 -10.71 -2.35
N ALA A 172 -23.42 -10.12 -3.01
CA ALA A 172 -23.52 -9.57 -4.36
C ALA A 172 -23.91 -10.63 -5.42
N LEU A 173 -23.31 -11.83 -5.32
CA LEU A 173 -23.62 -12.92 -6.24
C LEU A 173 -25.02 -13.54 -6.03
N THR A 174 -25.81 -13.08 -5.05
CA THR A 174 -27.24 -13.44 -4.97
C THR A 174 -28.08 -12.76 -6.06
N SER A 175 -27.59 -11.66 -6.64
CA SER A 175 -28.22 -11.01 -7.79
C SER A 175 -27.86 -11.71 -9.09
N PRO A 176 -28.84 -12.21 -9.88
CA PRO A 176 -28.57 -12.89 -11.14
C PRO A 176 -27.85 -12.03 -12.17
N ALA A 177 -28.10 -10.71 -12.18
CA ALA A 177 -27.43 -9.79 -13.11
C ALA A 177 -25.92 -9.72 -12.83
N ILE A 178 -25.54 -9.73 -11.56
CA ILE A 178 -24.15 -9.56 -11.12
C ILE A 178 -23.42 -10.89 -11.16
N ALA A 179 -24.10 -11.99 -10.80
CA ALA A 179 -23.58 -13.34 -11.03
C ALA A 179 -23.34 -13.63 -12.52
N HIS A 180 -24.15 -13.08 -13.42
CA HIS A 180 -23.94 -13.21 -14.86
C HIS A 180 -22.75 -12.37 -15.35
N GLU A 181 -22.71 -11.08 -15.01
CA GLU A 181 -21.64 -10.15 -15.39
C GLU A 181 -20.27 -10.58 -14.84
N PHE A 182 -20.24 -11.10 -13.61
CA PHE A 182 -19.02 -11.49 -12.89
C PHE A 182 -18.96 -12.98 -12.59
N SER A 183 -19.30 -13.81 -13.59
CA SER A 183 -19.35 -15.28 -13.44
C SER A 183 -18.04 -15.93 -12.99
N SER A 184 -16.89 -15.30 -13.22
CA SER A 184 -15.57 -15.77 -12.78
C SER A 184 -15.15 -15.32 -11.38
N LEU A 185 -15.92 -14.44 -10.73
CA LEU A 185 -15.53 -13.83 -9.45
C LEU A 185 -15.41 -14.89 -8.35
N ALA A 186 -16.37 -15.81 -8.26
CA ALA A 186 -16.31 -16.90 -7.27
C ALA A 186 -15.07 -17.79 -7.49
N SER A 187 -14.80 -18.21 -8.72
CA SER A 187 -13.65 -19.07 -9.01
C SER A 187 -12.31 -18.34 -8.81
N PHE A 188 -12.27 -17.02 -9.00
CA PHE A 188 -11.10 -16.21 -8.68
C PHE A 188 -10.79 -16.25 -7.19
N PHE A 189 -11.81 -16.08 -6.34
CA PHE A 189 -11.67 -16.15 -4.88
C PHE A 189 -11.18 -17.52 -4.38
N ASP A 190 -11.67 -18.58 -5.00
CA ASP A 190 -11.30 -19.94 -4.64
C ASP A 190 -9.89 -20.32 -5.11
N GLY A 191 -9.36 -19.66 -6.14
CA GLY A 191 -8.07 -19.98 -6.74
C GLY A 191 -6.91 -19.06 -6.38
N VAL A 192 -7.18 -17.84 -5.91
CA VAL A 192 -6.12 -16.83 -5.68
C VAL A 192 -5.46 -17.01 -4.31
N GLY A 193 -4.12 -16.93 -4.28
CA GLY A 193 -3.39 -16.90 -3.01
C GLY A 193 -3.79 -15.70 -2.16
N TRP A 194 -3.90 -15.84 -0.84
CA TRP A 194 -4.46 -14.78 0.02
C TRP A 194 -3.55 -13.55 0.20
N ASP A 195 -2.25 -13.66 -0.04
CA ASP A 195 -1.29 -12.54 0.02
C ASP A 195 -0.14 -12.76 -0.98
N GLN A 196 -0.49 -13.33 -2.13
CA GLN A 196 0.44 -13.59 -3.22
C GLN A 196 0.86 -12.26 -3.85
N SER A 197 2.18 -12.07 -4.03
CA SER A 197 2.70 -10.93 -4.79
C SER A 197 2.15 -10.98 -6.21
N THR A 198 1.70 -9.83 -6.71
CA THR A 198 1.36 -9.69 -8.12
C THR A 198 2.63 -9.44 -8.95
N ASN A 199 2.48 -9.35 -10.28
CA ASN A 199 3.58 -8.94 -11.15
C ASN A 199 4.07 -7.51 -10.87
N ASP A 200 3.28 -6.71 -10.16
CA ASP A 200 3.69 -5.44 -9.61
C ASP A 200 4.27 -5.68 -8.19
N SER A 201 5.56 -5.37 -8.04
CA SER A 201 6.36 -5.69 -6.84
C SER A 201 5.86 -5.06 -5.54
N HIS A 202 4.93 -4.11 -5.62
CA HIS A 202 4.38 -3.41 -4.46
C HIS A 202 2.96 -3.84 -4.08
N LEU A 203 2.38 -4.78 -4.84
CA LEU A 203 1.01 -5.20 -4.67
C LEU A 203 0.92 -6.67 -4.33
N SER A 204 0.12 -6.99 -3.32
CA SER A 204 -0.33 -8.36 -3.08
C SER A 204 -1.83 -8.51 -3.32
N THR A 205 -2.27 -9.74 -3.46
CA THR A 205 -3.70 -10.08 -3.55
C THR A 205 -4.49 -9.59 -2.33
N ALA A 206 -3.85 -9.51 -1.15
CA ALA A 206 -4.46 -8.99 0.07
C ALA A 206 -4.85 -7.51 -0.03
N ASP A 207 -4.13 -6.72 -0.85
CA ASP A 207 -4.47 -5.32 -1.09
C ASP A 207 -5.82 -5.20 -1.81
N PHE A 208 -6.10 -6.08 -2.77
CA PHE A 208 -7.37 -6.08 -3.51
C PHE A 208 -8.58 -6.42 -2.65
N ALA A 209 -8.40 -7.08 -1.50
CA ALA A 209 -9.49 -7.30 -0.56
C ALA A 209 -10.13 -5.99 -0.09
N CYS A 210 -9.41 -4.86 -0.09
CA CYS A 210 -9.97 -3.56 0.31
C CYS A 210 -10.99 -3.01 -0.68
N VAL A 211 -10.92 -3.40 -1.96
CA VAL A 211 -11.86 -2.95 -3.01
C VAL A 211 -13.29 -3.39 -2.69
N LEU A 212 -13.42 -4.52 -2.01
CA LEU A 212 -14.69 -5.18 -1.69
C LEU A 212 -15.18 -4.90 -0.26
N GLN A 213 -14.51 -3.99 0.44
CA GLN A 213 -14.85 -3.56 1.80
C GLN A 213 -15.56 -2.20 1.78
N ASP A 214 -16.19 -1.85 2.90
CA ASP A 214 -16.73 -0.50 3.14
C ASP A 214 -15.63 0.47 3.60
N LYS A 215 -14.52 0.50 2.86
CA LYS A 215 -13.33 1.30 3.16
C LYS A 215 -12.84 2.03 1.93
N MET A 216 -12.07 3.10 2.16
CA MET A 216 -11.35 3.77 1.08
C MET A 216 -10.28 2.81 0.56
N VAL A 217 -10.14 2.77 -0.76
CA VAL A 217 -9.07 2.03 -1.43
C VAL A 217 -7.72 2.64 -1.04
N ASN A 218 -6.69 1.81 -0.85
CA ASN A 218 -5.36 2.30 -0.47
C ASN A 218 -4.57 2.80 -1.70
N ASP A 219 -3.50 3.56 -1.45
CA ASP A 219 -2.66 4.14 -2.50
C ASP A 219 -2.08 3.08 -3.45
N ASN A 220 -1.73 1.89 -2.95
CA ASN A 220 -1.18 0.81 -3.78
C ASN A 220 -2.20 0.36 -4.82
N VAL A 221 -3.45 0.11 -4.41
CA VAL A 221 -4.51 -0.31 -5.32
C VAL A 221 -4.88 0.84 -6.27
N THR A 222 -4.88 2.09 -5.82
CA THR A 222 -5.05 3.25 -6.72
C THR A 222 -3.98 3.24 -7.81
N GLN A 223 -2.71 3.02 -7.45
CA GLN A 223 -1.61 2.92 -8.40
C GLN A 223 -1.80 1.76 -9.38
N ALA A 224 -2.25 0.61 -8.89
CA ALA A 224 -2.61 -0.57 -9.70
C ALA A 224 -3.68 -0.23 -10.75
N MET A 225 -4.75 0.47 -10.33
CA MET A 225 -5.85 0.83 -11.20
C MET A 225 -5.39 1.78 -12.32
N ILE A 226 -4.57 2.78 -11.99
CA ILE A 226 -4.01 3.70 -12.98
C ILE A 226 -3.07 2.95 -13.94
N ALA A 227 -2.19 2.09 -13.43
CA ALA A 227 -1.28 1.30 -14.24
C ALA A 227 -2.04 0.35 -15.19
N SER A 228 -3.12 -0.27 -14.72
CA SER A 228 -4.01 -1.09 -15.53
C SER A 228 -4.69 -0.28 -16.65
N LEU A 229 -5.24 0.90 -16.33
CA LEU A 229 -5.84 1.79 -17.34
C LEU A 229 -4.82 2.24 -18.38
N ARG A 230 -3.60 2.61 -17.95
CA ARG A 230 -2.50 2.99 -18.84
C ARG A 230 -2.11 1.83 -19.74
N GLY A 231 -1.90 0.64 -19.18
CA GLY A 231 -1.55 -0.55 -19.96
C GLY A 231 -2.61 -0.86 -21.01
N ARG A 232 -3.90 -0.78 -20.66
CA ARG A 232 -5.00 -0.97 -21.62
C ARG A 232 -5.01 0.10 -22.72
N LEU A 233 -4.77 1.35 -22.36
CA LEU A 233 -4.67 2.45 -23.32
C LEU A 233 -3.48 2.26 -24.27
N GLU A 234 -2.32 1.84 -23.76
CA GLU A 234 -1.12 1.59 -24.57
C GLU A 234 -1.31 0.49 -25.61
N HIS A 235 -2.15 -0.51 -25.33
CA HIS A 235 -2.52 -1.58 -26.27
C HIS A 235 -3.60 -1.17 -27.28
N ASP A 236 -4.27 -0.02 -27.09
CA ASP A 236 -5.20 0.55 -28.06
C ASP A 236 -4.46 1.57 -28.95
N GLU A 237 -3.98 1.12 -30.11
CA GLU A 237 -3.20 1.95 -31.05
C GLU A 237 -3.94 3.20 -31.56
N THR A 238 -5.27 3.20 -31.49
CA THR A 238 -6.09 4.34 -31.90
C THR A 238 -6.14 5.36 -30.77
N LYS A 239 -6.55 4.92 -29.58
CA LYS A 239 -6.74 5.81 -28.42
C LYS A 239 -5.44 6.31 -27.80
N ASN A 240 -4.37 5.51 -27.82
CA ASN A 240 -3.06 5.90 -27.28
C ASN A 240 -2.44 7.10 -28.00
N LYS A 241 -2.84 7.38 -29.24
CA LYS A 241 -2.39 8.56 -29.98
C LYS A 241 -3.02 9.82 -29.41
N ASP A 242 -4.30 9.75 -29.04
CA ASP A 242 -5.10 10.91 -28.63
C ASP A 242 -5.10 11.13 -27.11
N HIS A 243 -4.82 10.09 -26.32
CA HIS A 243 -4.88 10.14 -24.88
C HIS A 243 -3.56 9.71 -24.24
N TYR A 244 -3.23 10.34 -23.10
CA TYR A 244 -2.12 9.96 -22.25
C TYR A 244 -2.54 10.00 -20.77
N ILE A 245 -2.32 8.91 -20.04
CA ILE A 245 -2.56 8.83 -18.60
C ILE A 245 -1.21 8.94 -17.88
N CYS A 246 -1.04 9.98 -17.07
CA CYS A 246 0.21 10.19 -16.33
C CYS A 246 0.50 9.00 -15.38
N PRO A 247 1.75 8.53 -15.30
CA PRO A 247 2.16 7.46 -14.39
C PRO A 247 1.78 7.73 -12.93
N SER A 248 1.19 6.74 -12.25
CA SER A 248 0.73 6.86 -10.87
C SER A 248 1.89 6.97 -9.87
N GLU A 249 3.02 6.34 -10.19
CA GLU A 249 4.26 6.37 -9.42
C GLU A 249 4.79 7.81 -9.32
N SER A 250 4.50 8.63 -10.33
CA SER A 250 4.93 10.03 -10.34
C SER A 250 4.10 10.94 -9.45
N ARG A 251 2.91 10.50 -8.99
CA ARG A 251 1.91 11.37 -8.32
C ARG A 251 1.90 12.77 -8.95
N PHE A 252 1.63 12.83 -10.26
CA PHE A 252 1.91 13.99 -11.11
C PHE A 252 1.54 15.36 -10.50
N TYR A 253 0.43 15.45 -9.77
CA TYR A 253 0.02 16.66 -9.07
C TYR A 253 1.03 17.15 -7.99
N LEU A 254 1.71 16.24 -7.29
CA LEU A 254 2.80 16.57 -6.35
C LEU A 254 4.05 17.03 -7.08
N VAL A 255 4.32 16.51 -8.28
CA VAL A 255 5.43 16.98 -9.13
C VAL A 255 5.15 18.42 -9.54
N LEU A 256 3.94 18.72 -10.02
CA LEU A 256 3.51 20.09 -10.32
C LEU A 256 3.63 21.01 -9.10
N LYS A 257 3.12 20.58 -7.94
CA LYS A 257 3.21 21.34 -6.68
C LYS A 257 4.66 21.64 -6.30
N THR A 258 5.51 20.63 -6.27
CA THR A 258 6.93 20.76 -5.91
C THR A 258 7.68 21.64 -6.90
N ALA A 259 7.40 21.51 -8.20
CA ALA A 259 8.02 22.32 -9.23
C ALA A 259 7.58 23.79 -9.14
N TYR A 260 6.30 24.06 -8.85
CA TYR A 260 5.80 25.42 -8.58
C TYR A 260 6.50 26.05 -7.37
N GLU A 261 6.50 25.36 -6.22
CA GLU A 261 7.11 25.85 -4.97
C GLU A 261 8.62 26.13 -5.11
N LYS A 262 9.30 25.42 -6.01
CA LYS A 262 10.75 25.56 -6.25
C LYS A 262 11.09 26.44 -7.46
N ASN A 263 10.11 27.07 -8.12
CA ASN A 263 10.30 27.81 -9.37
C ASN A 263 11.01 26.98 -10.46
N LYS A 264 10.60 25.71 -10.62
CA LYS A 264 11.14 24.72 -11.57
C LYS A 264 10.07 24.22 -12.55
N LEU A 265 9.07 25.04 -12.86
CA LEU A 265 8.04 24.69 -13.83
C LEU A 265 8.55 24.70 -15.27
N SER A 266 9.61 25.42 -15.60
CA SER A 266 10.20 25.43 -16.93
C SER A 266 11.73 25.42 -16.89
N GLY A 267 12.35 25.28 -18.06
CA GLY A 267 13.80 25.32 -18.23
C GLY A 267 14.55 24.05 -17.80
N PRO A 268 15.89 24.11 -17.73
CA PRO A 268 16.75 22.93 -17.59
C PRO A 268 16.64 22.22 -16.22
N ARG A 269 16.02 22.87 -15.23
CA ARG A 269 15.84 22.33 -13.87
C ARG A 269 14.47 21.68 -13.65
N MET A 270 13.63 21.62 -14.69
CA MET A 270 12.34 20.95 -14.66
C MET A 270 12.52 19.45 -14.35
N SER A 271 11.55 18.83 -13.67
CA SER A 271 11.62 17.40 -13.37
C SER A 271 11.53 16.56 -14.64
N ALA A 272 12.16 15.38 -14.64
CA ALA A 272 12.10 14.44 -15.76
C ALA A 272 10.66 14.05 -16.12
N THR A 273 9.77 13.93 -15.13
CA THR A 273 8.34 13.66 -15.36
C THR A 273 7.68 14.78 -16.15
N LEU A 274 7.86 16.05 -15.76
CA LEU A 274 7.27 17.17 -16.50
C LEU A 274 7.87 17.29 -17.90
N GLN A 275 9.18 17.10 -18.06
CA GLN A 275 9.84 17.05 -19.37
C GLN A 275 9.26 15.94 -20.26
N HIS A 276 9.01 14.75 -19.70
CA HIS A 276 8.42 13.64 -20.45
C HIS A 276 6.99 13.94 -20.90
N VAL A 277 6.15 14.52 -20.03
CA VAL A 277 4.79 14.90 -20.45
C VAL A 277 4.84 16.04 -21.49
N LEU A 278 5.74 17.00 -21.32
CA LEU A 278 5.92 18.10 -22.27
C LEU A 278 6.32 17.59 -23.66
N SER A 279 7.29 16.68 -23.75
CA SER A 279 7.73 16.13 -25.05
C SER A 279 6.62 15.34 -25.75
N ARG A 280 5.70 14.72 -24.99
CA ARG A 280 4.49 14.10 -25.55
C ARG A 280 3.53 15.15 -26.13
N ILE A 281 3.33 16.28 -25.46
CA ILE A 281 2.50 17.39 -25.97
C ILE A 281 3.11 17.99 -27.24
N GLU A 282 4.42 18.25 -27.24
CA GLU A 282 5.13 18.80 -28.40
C GLU A 282 5.05 17.86 -29.61
N SER A 283 5.10 16.55 -29.37
CA SER A 283 4.96 15.53 -30.42
C SER A 283 3.53 15.35 -30.92
N ASN A 284 2.53 15.68 -30.10
CA ASN A 284 1.12 15.66 -30.49
C ASN A 284 0.35 16.84 -29.84
N PRO A 285 0.20 17.97 -30.56
CA PRO A 285 -0.54 19.14 -30.07
C PRO A 285 -2.03 18.88 -29.80
N LYS A 286 -2.58 17.75 -30.24
CA LYS A 286 -3.97 17.34 -29.98
C LYS A 286 -4.13 16.38 -28.80
N LEU A 287 -3.04 16.10 -28.08
CA LEU A 287 -3.04 15.14 -26.98
C LEU A 287 -3.99 15.57 -25.85
N THR A 288 -4.72 14.61 -25.30
CA THR A 288 -5.47 14.78 -24.05
C THR A 288 -4.75 14.08 -22.92
N ILE A 289 -4.36 14.82 -21.89
CA ILE A 289 -3.64 14.29 -20.73
C ILE A 289 -4.59 14.10 -19.55
N TRP A 290 -4.45 12.98 -18.86
CA TRP A 290 -5.21 12.60 -17.68
C TRP A 290 -4.29 12.36 -16.49
N PHE A 291 -4.65 12.89 -15.32
CA PHE A 291 -3.99 12.56 -14.07
C PHE A 291 -4.94 12.68 -12.89
N VAL A 292 -4.60 12.01 -11.79
CA VAL A 292 -5.39 11.99 -10.55
C VAL A 292 -4.81 12.97 -9.54
N VAL A 293 -5.69 13.67 -8.83
CA VAL A 293 -5.34 14.60 -7.75
C VAL A 293 -6.02 14.19 -6.47
N LEU A 294 -5.27 14.16 -5.37
CA LEU A 294 -5.84 14.05 -4.02
C LEU A 294 -6.24 15.45 -3.53
N HIS A 295 -7.51 15.81 -3.68
CA HIS A 295 -8.06 17.08 -3.24
C HIS A 295 -8.88 16.91 -1.96
N ARG A 296 -8.38 17.39 -0.81
CA ARG A 296 -9.08 17.30 0.49
C ARG A 296 -9.50 15.85 0.86
N GLN A 297 -8.57 14.91 0.72
CA GLN A 297 -8.81 13.46 0.93
C GLN A 297 -9.81 12.83 -0.07
N HIS A 298 -10.09 13.50 -1.18
CA HIS A 298 -10.97 13.03 -2.25
C HIS A 298 -10.21 13.00 -3.56
N GLU A 299 -10.15 11.84 -4.22
CA GLU A 299 -9.51 11.73 -5.51
C GLU A 299 -10.42 12.25 -6.63
N VAL A 300 -9.84 13.04 -7.52
CA VAL A 300 -10.52 13.62 -8.69
C VAL A 300 -9.65 13.51 -9.94
N PRO A 301 -10.23 13.20 -11.12
CA PRO A 301 -9.51 13.25 -12.38
C PRO A 301 -9.38 14.70 -12.86
N ILE A 302 -8.19 15.06 -13.35
CA ILE A 302 -7.96 16.26 -14.15
C ILE A 302 -7.67 15.86 -15.58
N ARG A 303 -8.25 16.63 -16.51
CA ARG A 303 -8.06 16.51 -17.96
C ARG A 303 -7.46 17.81 -18.50
N ILE A 304 -6.35 17.70 -19.21
CA ILE A 304 -5.79 18.76 -20.05
C ILE A 304 -6.06 18.38 -21.50
N ASP A 305 -6.83 19.19 -22.21
CA ASP A 305 -7.11 19.02 -23.64
C ASP A 305 -6.25 20.02 -24.41
N CYS A 306 -5.16 19.54 -25.04
CA CYS A 306 -4.23 20.40 -25.76
C CYS A 306 -4.84 20.98 -27.04
N ALA A 307 -5.77 20.27 -27.70
CA ALA A 307 -6.43 20.78 -28.89
C ALA A 307 -7.35 21.96 -28.57
N ALA A 308 -8.10 21.85 -27.46
CA ALA A 308 -8.98 22.91 -26.99
C ALA A 308 -8.27 23.97 -26.13
N GLN A 309 -7.01 23.73 -25.74
CA GLN A 309 -6.27 24.51 -24.75
C GLN A 309 -7.07 24.71 -23.44
N THR A 310 -7.67 23.62 -22.93
CA THR A 310 -8.48 23.69 -21.69
C THR A 310 -7.97 22.75 -20.60
N ILE A 311 -8.18 23.15 -19.36
CA ILE A 311 -8.00 22.33 -18.16
C ILE A 311 -9.36 22.17 -17.49
N SER A 312 -9.75 20.92 -17.26
CA SER A 312 -11.02 20.55 -16.67
C SER A 312 -10.84 19.48 -15.61
N TYR A 313 -11.83 19.32 -14.75
CA TYR A 313 -11.84 18.24 -13.75
C TYR A 313 -13.16 17.50 -13.74
N GLY A 314 -13.12 16.29 -13.22
CA GLY A 314 -14.30 15.49 -12.88
C GLY A 314 -14.43 15.42 -11.37
N ASP A 315 -15.64 15.24 -10.88
CA ASP A 315 -15.87 15.05 -9.45
C ASP A 315 -17.11 14.20 -9.28
N SER A 316 -17.04 13.18 -8.43
CA SER A 316 -18.19 12.34 -8.09
C SER A 316 -19.05 12.94 -6.97
N LEU A 317 -18.56 13.93 -6.23
CA LEU A 317 -19.30 14.62 -5.18
C LEU A 317 -19.76 16.00 -5.66
N PRO A 318 -21.08 16.26 -5.75
CA PRO A 318 -21.59 17.47 -6.39
C PRO A 318 -21.27 18.78 -5.65
N HIS A 319 -20.94 18.72 -4.37
CA HIS A 319 -20.72 19.89 -3.51
C HIS A 319 -19.24 20.16 -3.21
N MET A 320 -18.33 19.37 -3.78
CA MET A 320 -16.90 19.55 -3.58
C MET A 320 -16.40 20.77 -4.33
N LYS A 321 -15.51 21.54 -3.66
CA LYS A 321 -14.86 22.68 -4.30
C LYS A 321 -13.90 22.18 -5.38
N PRO A 322 -13.74 22.91 -6.49
CA PRO A 322 -12.78 22.54 -7.52
C PRO A 322 -11.35 22.42 -6.98
N PRO A 323 -10.50 21.55 -7.56
CA PRO A 323 -9.07 21.50 -7.28
C PRO A 323 -8.31 22.67 -7.94
N SER A 324 -8.80 23.91 -7.77
CA SER A 324 -8.32 25.12 -8.47
C SER A 324 -6.82 25.35 -8.31
N ASP A 325 -6.28 25.07 -7.12
CA ASP A 325 -4.85 25.23 -6.83
C ASP A 325 -3.96 24.34 -7.72
N THR A 326 -4.40 23.11 -8.02
CA THR A 326 -3.66 22.20 -8.90
C THR A 326 -3.88 22.54 -10.37
N MET A 327 -5.11 22.90 -10.76
CA MET A 327 -5.40 23.34 -12.12
C MET A 327 -4.62 24.60 -12.51
N GLU A 328 -4.50 25.57 -11.60
CA GLU A 328 -3.71 26.79 -11.82
C GLU A 328 -2.21 26.48 -11.95
N LYS A 329 -1.68 25.54 -11.16
CA LYS A 329 -0.27 25.10 -11.32
C LYS A 329 -0.04 24.41 -12.67
N ALA A 330 -0.99 23.60 -13.14
CA ALA A 330 -0.92 23.00 -14.46
C ALA A 330 -0.99 24.06 -15.57
N ARG A 331 -1.88 25.05 -15.43
CA ARG A 331 -1.96 26.20 -16.35
C ARG A 331 -0.65 26.98 -16.41
N LEU A 332 -0.10 27.37 -15.26
CA LEU A 332 1.18 28.10 -15.19
C LEU A 332 2.34 27.27 -15.75
N TRP A 333 2.34 25.96 -15.53
CA TRP A 333 3.34 25.07 -16.11
C TRP A 333 3.31 25.09 -17.64
N LEU A 334 2.12 24.98 -18.23
CA LEU A 334 1.92 25.02 -19.68
C LEU A 334 2.27 26.41 -20.25
N LEU A 335 1.84 27.49 -19.59
CA LEU A 335 2.18 28.86 -19.98
C LEU A 335 3.69 29.10 -20.00
N LEU A 336 4.40 28.66 -18.96
CA LEU A 336 5.85 28.88 -18.85
C LEU A 336 6.67 27.94 -19.74
N SER A 337 6.15 26.76 -20.10
CA SER A 337 6.86 25.75 -20.88
C SER A 337 6.58 25.84 -22.37
N LEU A 338 5.33 26.13 -22.75
CA LEU A 338 4.86 26.17 -24.14
C LEU A 338 4.58 27.60 -24.63
N GLY A 339 4.45 28.58 -23.72
CA GLY A 339 3.97 29.92 -24.07
C GLY A 339 2.46 29.98 -24.32
N GLU A 340 1.72 28.93 -23.93
CA GLU A 340 0.28 28.79 -24.18
C GLU A 340 -0.52 28.93 -22.88
N ASP A 341 -1.50 29.83 -22.88
CA ASP A 341 -2.37 30.04 -21.72
C ASP A 341 -3.65 29.19 -21.83
N PHE A 342 -3.69 28.09 -21.10
CA PHE A 342 -4.84 27.18 -21.11
C PHE A 342 -5.99 27.70 -20.23
N GLU A 343 -7.22 27.62 -20.72
CA GLU A 343 -8.43 28.03 -19.99
C GLU A 343 -8.85 26.97 -18.95
N VAL A 344 -9.08 27.39 -17.69
CA VAL A 344 -9.65 26.51 -16.65
C VAL A 344 -11.18 26.53 -16.74
N VAL A 345 -11.76 25.55 -17.42
CA VAL A 345 -13.21 25.48 -17.71
C VAL A 345 -14.05 24.83 -16.61
N GLY A 346 -13.41 24.30 -15.56
CA GLY A 346 -14.10 23.73 -14.40
C GLY A 346 -14.58 22.29 -14.59
N ARG A 347 -15.77 21.96 -14.05
CA ARG A 347 -16.29 20.57 -13.93
C ARG A 347 -16.95 20.09 -15.22
N THR A 348 -16.15 19.84 -16.25
CA THR A 348 -16.65 19.39 -17.57
C THR A 348 -16.36 17.92 -17.86
N VAL A 349 -15.51 17.26 -17.06
CA VAL A 349 -15.26 15.82 -17.22
C VAL A 349 -16.49 15.07 -16.68
N LEU A 350 -17.06 14.21 -17.53
CA LEU A 350 -18.18 13.36 -17.13
C LEU A 350 -17.73 12.42 -16.01
N SER A 351 -18.48 12.39 -14.91
CA SER A 351 -18.20 11.51 -13.77
C SER A 351 -19.53 11.02 -13.19
N GLY A 352 -19.55 9.76 -12.74
CA GLY A 352 -20.67 9.23 -11.96
C GLY A 352 -20.82 9.97 -10.64
N THR A 353 -22.02 10.01 -10.08
CA THR A 353 -22.24 10.61 -8.75
C THR A 353 -22.03 9.55 -7.67
N GLN A 354 -21.25 9.88 -6.64
CA GLN A 354 -21.09 9.04 -5.46
C GLN A 354 -21.93 9.56 -4.30
N GLU A 355 -22.44 8.61 -3.51
CA GLU A 355 -23.26 8.87 -2.32
C GLU A 355 -22.48 8.67 -1.01
N ASP A 356 -21.27 8.11 -1.08
CA ASP A 356 -20.42 7.82 0.09
C ASP A 356 -19.09 8.62 0.07
N GLY A 357 -18.35 8.57 1.18
CA GLY A 357 -17.05 9.24 1.33
C GLY A 357 -15.84 8.39 0.92
N ILE A 358 -16.04 7.22 0.32
CA ILE A 358 -14.99 6.20 0.17
C ILE A 358 -14.89 5.64 -1.27
N SER A 359 -15.79 6.03 -2.17
CA SER A 359 -15.83 5.60 -3.59
C SER A 359 -15.11 6.52 -4.57
N CYS A 360 -14.39 7.53 -4.08
CA CYS A 360 -13.78 8.57 -4.90
C CYS A 360 -12.75 8.02 -5.90
N ILE A 361 -11.96 7.02 -5.47
CA ILE A 361 -10.98 6.34 -6.31
C ILE A 361 -11.67 5.57 -7.45
N PRO A 362 -12.59 4.60 -7.22
CA PRO A 362 -13.33 3.95 -8.29
C PRO A 362 -14.05 4.92 -9.23
N ALA A 363 -14.66 5.98 -8.69
CA ALA A 363 -15.37 6.96 -9.51
C ALA A 363 -14.43 7.75 -10.43
N THR A 364 -13.25 8.11 -9.92
CA THR A 364 -12.16 8.75 -10.69
C THR A 364 -11.67 7.83 -11.81
N MET A 365 -11.40 6.56 -11.50
CA MET A 365 -10.95 5.59 -12.51
C MET A 365 -12.00 5.33 -13.58
N ASN A 366 -13.28 5.26 -13.20
CA ASN A 366 -14.41 5.14 -14.12
C ASN A 366 -14.52 6.35 -15.05
N ALA A 367 -14.36 7.57 -14.53
CA ALA A 367 -14.37 8.79 -15.34
C ALA A 367 -13.24 8.80 -16.39
N ILE A 368 -12.01 8.44 -15.99
CA ILE A 368 -10.87 8.34 -16.90
C ILE A 368 -11.12 7.23 -17.94
N SER A 369 -11.47 6.02 -17.48
CA SER A 369 -11.70 4.87 -18.36
C SER A 369 -12.82 5.11 -19.38
N SER A 370 -13.88 5.83 -19.00
CA SER A 370 -14.98 6.14 -19.91
C SER A 370 -14.55 7.09 -21.02
N ALA A 371 -13.65 8.01 -20.72
CA ALA A 371 -13.17 8.99 -21.67
C ALA A 371 -12.04 8.46 -22.56
N THR A 372 -11.21 7.54 -22.07
CA THR A 372 -10.03 7.03 -22.80
C THR A 372 -10.24 5.72 -23.51
N LEU A 373 -11.19 4.88 -23.06
CA LEU A 373 -11.39 3.51 -23.53
C LEU A 373 -12.84 3.23 -23.98
N ASP A 374 -13.63 4.27 -24.25
CA ASP A 374 -15.04 4.21 -24.69
C ASP A 374 -15.98 3.36 -23.82
N PHE A 375 -15.65 3.20 -22.53
CA PHE A 375 -16.59 2.60 -21.58
C PHE A 375 -17.74 3.55 -21.30
N VAL A 376 -18.95 2.99 -21.12
CA VAL A 376 -20.09 3.79 -20.70
C VAL A 376 -19.84 4.32 -19.29
N CYS A 377 -19.80 5.65 -19.14
CA CYS A 377 -19.69 6.25 -17.82
C CYS A 377 -20.91 5.88 -16.99
N THR A 378 -20.66 5.12 -15.94
CA THR A 378 -21.71 4.62 -15.06
C THR A 378 -22.23 5.78 -14.19
N ARG A 379 -23.52 6.11 -14.36
CA ARG A 379 -24.14 7.34 -13.81
C ARG A 379 -24.38 7.29 -12.30
N SER A 380 -24.51 6.09 -11.74
CA SER A 380 -24.71 5.83 -10.31
C SER A 380 -23.64 4.88 -9.81
N ASN A 381 -23.26 5.03 -8.53
CA ASN A 381 -22.34 4.16 -7.79
C ASN A 381 -22.46 2.68 -8.20
N GLN A 382 -21.62 2.23 -9.13
CA GLN A 382 -21.48 0.80 -9.42
C GLN A 382 -20.88 0.03 -8.26
N ARG A 383 -20.56 0.69 -7.14
CA ARG A 383 -20.44 -0.03 -5.89
C ARG A 383 -21.70 -0.81 -5.54
N GLU A 384 -22.90 -0.39 -5.94
CA GLU A 384 -24.09 -1.25 -5.86
C GLU A 384 -24.11 -2.39 -6.90
N ILE A 385 -23.37 -2.33 -8.00
CA ILE A 385 -23.21 -3.46 -8.95
C ILE A 385 -22.06 -4.40 -8.50
N PHE A 386 -21.14 -3.90 -7.67
CA PHE A 386 -20.13 -4.69 -6.97
C PHE A 386 -20.56 -5.10 -5.53
N ARG A 387 -21.70 -4.62 -5.02
CA ARG A 387 -22.26 -4.91 -3.66
C ARG A 387 -23.65 -5.56 -3.67
N ARG A 388 -24.55 -5.19 -4.59
CA ARG A 388 -25.75 -6.00 -4.89
C ARG A 388 -25.35 -7.13 -5.80
#